data_AF-B5SUU8-F1
#
_entry.id   AF-B5SUU8-F1
#
_cell.length_a   1.000
_cell.length_b   1.000
_cell.length_c   1.000
_cell.angle_alpha   90.00
_cell.angle_beta   90.00
_cell.angle_gamma   90.00
#
_symmetry.space_group_name_H-M   'P 1'
#
loop_
_entity.id
_entity.type
_entity.pdbx_description
1 polymer ?
#
loop_
_entity_poly.entity_id
_entity_poly.type
_entity_poly.pdbx_seq_one_letter_code
_entity_poly.pdbx_strand_id
1 'polypeptide(L)'
;GFYWWSHYPINFVLPSTMIPGALVMDTVMLLTRNWMITALVGGGAFGLLFYPGNWPIFGPTHLPLVAEGVLLSLADYTGFLYVRTGAPEYVRLIEQGSLRTFGGHTTVIAAFFSAFVSMLMFCVWWYFGKL
;
A
#
# COMPACT_ATOMS: atom_id res chain seq x y z
N GLY A 1 -14.58 -0.57 15.17
CA GLY A 1 -13.73 -0.72 16.36
C GLY A 1 -12.91 0.54 16.60
N PHE A 2 -11.92 0.81 15.75
CA PHE A 2 -10.91 1.86 15.96
C PHE A 2 -11.44 3.25 16.36
N TYR A 3 -12.38 3.84 15.60
CA TYR A 3 -12.93 5.16 15.95
C TYR A 3 -13.99 5.06 17.06
N TRP A 4 -15.02 4.25 16.85
CA TRP A 4 -16.19 4.20 17.74
C TRP A 4 -15.94 3.64 19.15
N TRP A 5 -14.96 2.75 19.31
CA TRP A 5 -14.63 2.14 20.62
C TRP A 5 -13.32 2.69 21.18
N SER A 6 -12.28 2.80 20.34
CA SER A 6 -10.93 3.17 20.78
C SER A 6 -10.57 4.63 20.53
N HIS A 7 -11.50 5.43 19.98
CA HIS A 7 -11.35 6.87 19.74
C HIS A 7 -10.12 7.28 18.90
N TYR A 8 -9.61 6.40 18.05
CA TYR A 8 -8.56 6.75 17.08
C TYR A 8 -9.15 7.57 15.93
N PRO A 9 -8.53 8.69 15.52
CA PRO A 9 -9.09 9.58 14.52
C PRO A 9 -9.14 8.88 13.16
N ILE A 10 -10.20 9.14 12.39
CA ILE A 10 -10.49 8.39 11.17
C ILE A 10 -9.35 8.51 10.16
N ASN A 11 -8.79 9.71 9.99
CA ASN A 11 -7.66 9.98 9.09
C ASN A 11 -6.39 9.16 9.42
N PHE A 12 -6.25 8.65 10.65
CA PHE A 12 -5.13 7.81 11.06
C PHE A 12 -5.37 6.31 10.78
N VAL A 13 -6.63 5.88 10.76
CA VAL A 13 -7.02 4.47 10.59
C VAL A 13 -7.71 4.20 9.25
N LEU A 14 -7.48 5.08 8.26
CA LEU A 14 -8.01 4.91 6.91
C LEU A 14 -7.44 3.65 6.26
N PRO A 15 -8.28 2.85 5.58
CA PRO A 15 -7.82 1.69 4.82
C PRO A 15 -7.15 2.13 3.52
N SER A 16 -6.24 1.30 3.02
CA SER A 16 -5.76 1.41 1.64
C SER A 16 -6.85 1.04 0.64
N THR A 17 -6.85 1.65 -0.54
CA THR A 17 -7.72 1.28 -1.65
C THR A 17 -7.03 0.28 -2.58
N MET A 18 -7.76 -0.77 -2.98
CA MET A 18 -7.38 -1.72 -4.03
C MET A 18 -8.25 -1.58 -5.28
N ILE A 19 -9.21 -0.64 -5.27
CA ILE A 19 -10.25 -0.51 -6.29
C ILE A 19 -9.67 -0.25 -7.69
N PRO A 20 -8.70 0.68 -7.90
CA PRO A 20 -8.16 0.93 -9.23
C PRO A 20 -7.51 -0.31 -9.86
N GLY A 21 -6.72 -1.05 -9.08
CA GLY A 21 -6.08 -2.29 -9.53
C GLY A 21 -7.10 -3.38 -9.85
N ALA A 22 -8.11 -3.55 -8.99
CA ALA A 22 -9.16 -4.54 -9.19
C ALA A 22 -9.98 -4.28 -10.46
N LEU A 23 -10.37 -3.02 -10.71
CA LEU A 23 -11.10 -2.64 -11.92
C LEU A 23 -10.31 -2.93 -13.20
N VAL A 24 -9.00 -2.67 -13.20
CA VAL A 24 -8.16 -3.00 -14.36
C VAL A 24 -8.05 -4.51 -14.55
N MET A 25 -7.91 -5.27 -13.47
CA MET A 25 -7.88 -6.73 -13.53
C MET A 25 -9.18 -7.30 -14.11
N ASP A 26 -10.34 -6.83 -13.63
CA ASP A 26 -11.66 -7.26 -14.08
C ASP A 26 -11.90 -6.90 -15.54
N THR A 27 -11.55 -5.68 -15.96
CA THR A 27 -11.69 -5.25 -17.36
C THR A 27 -10.79 -6.06 -18.30
N VAL A 28 -9.56 -6.37 -17.90
CA VAL A 28 -8.67 -7.25 -18.69
C VAL A 28 -9.26 -8.65 -18.81
N MET A 29 -9.77 -9.23 -17.72
CA MET A 29 -10.42 -10.54 -17.77
C MET A 29 -11.67 -10.52 -18.64
N LEU A 30 -12.50 -9.48 -18.53
CA LEU A 30 -13.74 -9.35 -19.30
C LEU A 30 -13.48 -9.23 -20.80
N LEU A 31 -12.49 -8.42 -21.19
CA LEU A 31 -12.17 -8.17 -22.60
C LEU A 31 -11.42 -9.34 -23.25
N THR A 32 -10.45 -9.91 -22.55
CA THR A 32 -9.58 -10.97 -23.13
C THR A 32 -10.14 -12.37 -22.92
N ARG A 33 -11.00 -12.55 -21.91
CA ARG A 33 -11.55 -13.85 -21.47
C ARG A 33 -10.47 -14.92 -21.27
N ASN A 34 -9.25 -14.49 -20.96
CA ASN A 34 -8.09 -15.36 -20.87
C ASN A 34 -7.36 -15.10 -19.54
N TRP A 35 -7.39 -16.11 -18.68
CA TRP A 35 -6.79 -16.04 -17.35
C TRP A 35 -5.27 -15.82 -17.38
N MET A 36 -4.55 -16.31 -18.42
CA MET A 36 -3.10 -16.08 -18.53
C MET A 36 -2.79 -14.62 -18.86
N ILE A 37 -3.59 -13.99 -19.72
CA ILE A 37 -3.45 -12.56 -20.03
C ILE A 37 -3.83 -11.72 -18.82
N THR A 38 -4.89 -12.10 -18.10
CA THR A 38 -5.24 -11.45 -16.82
C THR A 38 -4.12 -11.58 -15.79
N ALA A 39 -3.46 -12.74 -15.69
CA ALA A 39 -2.35 -12.92 -14.76
C ALA A 39 -1.19 -11.95 -15.04
N LEU A 40 -0.78 -11.84 -16.30
CA LEU A 40 0.35 -11.00 -16.71
C LEU A 40 -0.01 -9.51 -16.66
N VAL A 41 -1.07 -9.10 -17.35
CA VAL A 41 -1.43 -7.69 -17.53
C VAL A 41 -2.26 -7.18 -16.36
N GLY A 42 -3.31 -7.91 -15.96
CA GLY A 42 -4.17 -7.55 -14.84
C GLY A 42 -3.44 -7.66 -13.49
N GLY A 43 -2.74 -8.78 -13.25
CA GLY A 43 -1.90 -8.97 -12.08
C GLY A 43 -0.78 -7.94 -11.99
N GLY A 44 -0.07 -7.68 -13.09
CA GLY A 44 0.95 -6.64 -13.14
C GLY A 44 0.39 -5.24 -12.86
N ALA A 45 -0.70 -4.86 -13.52
CA ALA A 45 -1.35 -3.56 -13.30
C ALA A 45 -1.85 -3.40 -11.86
N PHE A 46 -2.31 -4.47 -11.22
CA PHE A 46 -2.77 -4.44 -9.83
C PHE A 46 -1.66 -3.99 -8.87
N GLY A 47 -0.45 -4.55 -8.99
CA GLY A 47 0.69 -4.16 -8.15
C GLY A 47 1.18 -2.74 -8.45
N LEU A 48 1.24 -2.35 -9.73
CA LEU A 48 1.70 -1.03 -10.16
C LEU A 48 0.75 0.10 -9.73
N LEU A 49 -0.56 -0.12 -9.80
CA LEU A 49 -1.56 0.91 -9.50
C LEU A 49 -1.83 1.07 -8.01
N PHE A 50 -1.27 0.21 -7.16
CA PHE A 50 -1.49 0.27 -5.71
C PHE A 50 -1.02 1.60 -5.11
N TYR A 51 0.25 1.98 -5.31
CA TYR A 51 0.79 3.21 -4.74
C TYR A 51 0.14 4.48 -5.35
N PRO A 52 0.01 4.62 -6.68
CA PRO A 52 -0.67 5.77 -7.29
C PRO A 52 -2.15 5.87 -6.87
N GLY A 53 -2.86 4.75 -6.76
CA GLY A 53 -4.27 4.73 -6.35
C GLY A 53 -4.49 5.16 -4.90
N ASN A 54 -3.49 4.96 -4.04
CA ASN A 54 -3.52 5.34 -2.63
C ASN A 54 -3.01 6.77 -2.38
N TRP A 55 -2.24 7.34 -3.31
CA TRP A 55 -1.65 8.66 -3.15
C TRP A 55 -2.67 9.79 -2.88
N PRO A 56 -3.85 9.87 -3.51
CA PRO A 56 -4.84 10.89 -3.18
C PRO A 56 -5.34 10.85 -1.73
N ILE A 57 -5.30 9.68 -1.09
CA ILE A 57 -5.76 9.47 0.29
C ILE A 57 -4.63 9.81 1.28
N PHE A 58 -3.43 9.26 1.05
CA PHE A 58 -2.32 9.36 2.01
C PHE A 58 -1.31 10.46 1.71
N GLY A 59 -1.28 10.99 0.48
CA GLY A 59 -0.40 12.08 0.06
C GLY A 59 -0.36 13.27 1.03
N PRO A 60 -1.51 13.78 1.50
CA PRO A 60 -1.54 14.86 2.49
C PRO A 60 -0.84 14.54 3.82
N THR A 61 -0.75 13.26 4.20
CA THR A 61 -0.10 12.83 5.45
C THR A 61 1.44 12.84 5.38
N HIS A 62 2.00 12.96 4.17
CA HIS A 62 3.45 13.09 3.95
C HIS A 62 3.96 14.53 4.10
N LEU A 63 3.08 15.50 4.40
CA LEU A 63 3.49 16.88 4.62
C LEU A 63 4.47 16.97 5.82
N PRO A 64 5.59 17.69 5.67
CA PRO A 64 6.54 17.89 6.75
C PRO A 64 5.98 18.84 7.80
N LEU A 65 6.24 18.53 9.07
CA LEU A 65 6.00 19.41 10.20
C LEU A 65 7.17 19.34 11.17
N VAL A 66 7.38 20.42 11.93
CA VAL A 66 8.37 20.46 12.99
C VAL A 66 7.63 20.42 14.33
N ALA A 67 7.84 19.37 15.11
CA ALA A 67 7.33 19.24 16.46
C ALA A 67 8.50 19.03 17.42
N GLU A 68 8.55 19.80 18.51
CA GLU A 68 9.63 19.74 19.51
C GLU A 68 11.05 19.82 18.90
N GLY A 69 11.21 20.58 17.80
CA GLY A 69 12.49 20.75 17.10
C GLY A 69 12.89 19.60 16.17
N VAL A 70 12.06 18.56 16.03
CA VAL A 70 12.30 17.42 15.13
C VAL A 70 11.39 17.49 13.91
N LEU A 71 11.95 17.22 12.73
CA LEU A 71 11.20 17.09 11.49
C LEU A 71 10.46 15.75 11.45
N LEU A 72 9.14 15.79 11.38
CA LEU A 72 8.27 14.62 11.30
C LEU A 72 7.31 14.76 10.13
N SER A 73 6.78 13.64 9.64
CA SER A 73 5.61 13.68 8.76
C SER A 73 4.34 13.83 9.59
N LEU A 74 3.25 14.33 9.00
CA LEU A 74 1.94 14.36 9.65
C LEU A 74 1.48 12.95 10.08
N ALA A 75 1.82 11.92 9.30
CA ALA A 75 1.56 10.53 9.65
C ALA A 75 2.31 10.09 10.93
N ASP A 76 3.58 10.45 11.07
CA ASP A 76 4.37 10.09 12.25
C ASP A 76 3.93 10.87 13.49
N TYR A 77 3.59 12.16 13.31
CA TYR A 77 3.10 12.98 14.41
C TYR A 77 1.75 12.50 14.94
N THR A 78 0.80 12.14 14.06
CA THR A 78 -0.46 11.53 14.50
C THR A 78 -0.23 10.19 15.21
N GLY A 79 0.71 9.36 14.74
CA GLY A 79 1.11 8.12 15.41
C GLY A 79 1.78 8.33 16.78
N PHE A 80 2.40 9.49 16.99
CA PHE A 80 2.99 9.88 18.28
C PHE A 80 1.92 10.41 19.25
N LEU A 81 1.01 11.27 18.78
CA LEU A 81 -0.06 11.85 19.59
C LEU A 81 -1.06 10.80 20.10
N TYR A 82 -1.45 9.86 19.24
CA TYR A 82 -2.44 8.84 19.56
C TYR A 82 -1.75 7.55 20.02
N VAL A 83 -1.58 7.43 21.34
CA VAL A 83 -0.88 6.30 21.97
C VAL A 83 -1.55 4.97 21.62
N ARG A 84 -0.73 4.01 21.18
CA ARG A 84 -1.12 2.61 20.93
C ARG A 84 -0.39 1.71 21.93
N THR A 85 -1.09 1.28 22.97
CA THR A 85 -0.53 0.55 24.13
C THR A 85 0.24 -0.72 23.76
N GLY A 86 -0.12 -1.38 22.66
CA GLY A 86 0.54 -2.59 22.17
C GLY A 86 1.36 -2.42 20.88
N ALA A 87 1.52 -1.19 20.35
CA ALA A 87 2.20 -0.95 19.08
C ALA A 87 3.24 0.18 19.21
N PRO A 88 4.38 -0.09 19.86
CA PRO A 88 5.48 0.86 19.95
C PRO A 88 6.12 1.10 18.58
N GLU A 89 6.82 2.22 18.43
CA GLU A 89 7.36 2.70 17.15
C GLU A 89 8.31 1.70 16.48
N TYR A 90 9.17 1.03 17.25
CA TYR A 90 10.16 0.08 16.74
C TYR A 90 9.56 -1.20 16.13
N VAL A 91 8.26 -1.47 16.32
CA VAL A 91 7.56 -2.60 15.69
C VAL A 91 7.19 -2.29 14.23
N ARG A 92 7.28 -1.03 13.80
CA ARG A 92 6.93 -0.63 12.43
C ARG A 92 7.95 -1.16 11.43
N LEU A 93 7.46 -1.90 10.43
CA LEU A 93 8.22 -2.31 9.26
C LEU A 93 8.05 -1.28 8.14
N ILE A 94 8.84 -0.21 8.21
CA ILE A 94 8.89 0.86 7.21
C ILE A 94 10.30 1.01 6.66
N GLU A 95 10.44 1.76 5.57
CA GLU A 95 11.75 2.07 5.03
C GLU A 95 12.58 2.89 6.03
N GLN A 96 13.75 2.38 6.42
CA GLN A 96 14.74 3.09 7.27
C GLN A 96 16.04 3.42 6.49
N GLY A 97 16.01 3.24 5.16
CA GLY A 97 17.19 3.31 4.30
C GLY A 97 18.12 2.11 4.46
N SER A 98 18.97 1.87 3.46
CA SER A 98 20.07 0.91 3.55
C SER A 98 21.30 1.43 2.82
N LEU A 99 22.48 0.85 3.10
CA LEU A 99 23.71 1.19 2.38
C LEU A 99 23.67 0.82 0.88
N ARG A 100 22.65 0.07 0.44
CA ARG A 100 22.48 -0.40 -0.93
C ARG A 100 21.36 0.32 -1.69
N THR A 101 20.63 1.23 -1.05
CA THR A 101 19.52 1.96 -1.68
C THR A 101 20.01 3.25 -2.31
N PHE A 102 19.67 3.45 -3.58
CA PHE A 102 19.69 4.77 -4.20
C PHE A 102 18.39 5.48 -3.84
N GLY A 103 18.48 6.56 -3.06
CA GLY A 103 17.31 7.27 -2.50
C GLY A 103 16.38 7.82 -3.59
N GLY A 104 15.10 7.95 -3.25
CA GLY A 104 14.07 8.57 -4.12
C GLY A 104 13.40 7.64 -5.15
N HIS A 105 13.92 6.43 -5.37
CA HIS A 105 13.36 5.46 -6.32
C HIS A 105 12.72 4.22 -5.68
N THR A 106 12.72 4.13 -4.35
CA THR A 106 12.28 2.93 -3.61
C THR A 106 10.82 2.59 -3.87
N THR A 107 9.95 3.60 -4.00
CA THR A 107 8.51 3.41 -4.31
C THR A 107 8.29 2.75 -5.66
N VAL A 108 9.03 3.17 -6.69
CA VAL A 108 8.92 2.61 -8.05
C VAL A 108 9.43 1.17 -8.07
N ILE A 109 10.58 0.90 -7.46
CA ILE A 109 11.16 -0.45 -7.38
C ILE A 109 10.21 -1.39 -6.64
N ALA A 110 9.65 -0.95 -5.50
CA ALA A 110 8.67 -1.72 -4.74
C ALA A 110 7.39 -2.00 -5.54
N ALA A 111 6.90 -1.04 -6.34
CA ALA A 111 5.73 -1.21 -7.19
C ALA A 111 5.96 -2.23 -8.33
N PHE A 112 7.14 -2.22 -8.96
CA PHE A 112 7.48 -3.24 -9.95
C PHE A 112 7.66 -4.63 -9.32
N PHE A 113 8.28 -4.69 -8.14
CA PHE A 113 8.42 -5.94 -7.40
C PHE A 113 7.06 -6.51 -7.01
N SER A 114 6.15 -5.68 -6.48
CA SER A 114 4.79 -6.11 -6.12
C SER A 114 4.01 -6.55 -7.36
N ALA A 115 4.18 -5.89 -8.49
CA ALA A 115 3.57 -6.26 -9.77
C ALA A 115 4.05 -7.63 -10.27
N PHE A 116 5.34 -7.94 -10.13
CA PHE A 116 5.85 -9.25 -10.50
C PHE A 116 5.30 -10.35 -9.58
N VAL A 117 5.33 -10.11 -8.27
CA VAL A 117 4.81 -11.08 -7.28
C VAL A 117 3.30 -11.27 -7.46
N SER A 118 2.52 -10.23 -7.78
CA SER A 118 1.08 -10.36 -8.00
C SER A 118 0.75 -11.20 -9.24
N MET A 119 1.55 -11.17 -10.30
CA MET A 119 1.38 -12.09 -11.44
C MET A 119 1.50 -13.56 -10.99
N LEU A 120 2.51 -13.89 -10.17
CA LEU A 120 2.71 -15.25 -9.66
C LEU A 120 1.59 -15.66 -8.72
N MET A 121 1.22 -14.78 -7.78
CA MET A 121 0.14 -15.04 -6.83
C MET A 121 -1.19 -15.23 -7.55
N PHE A 122 -1.47 -14.45 -8.59
CA PHE A 122 -2.69 -14.63 -9.39
C PHE A 122 -2.77 -16.05 -9.97
N CYS A 123 -1.68 -16.56 -10.55
CA CYS A 123 -1.64 -17.93 -11.07
C CYS A 123 -1.96 -18.96 -9.98
N VAL A 124 -1.31 -18.84 -8.81
CA VAL A 124 -1.51 -19.77 -7.68
C VAL A 124 -2.97 -19.74 -7.21
N TRP A 125 -3.50 -18.55 -6.94
CA TRP A 125 -4.87 -18.38 -6.44
C TRP A 125 -5.94 -18.75 -7.48
N TRP A 126 -5.65 -18.55 -8.77
CA TRP A 126 -6.54 -19.01 -9.83
C TRP A 126 -6.69 -20.54 -9.84
N TYR A 127 -5.62 -21.29 -9.62
CA TYR A 127 -5.71 -22.74 -9.49
C TYR A 127 -6.42 -23.16 -8.20
N PHE A 128 -6.16 -22.49 -7.07
CA PHE A 128 -6.91 -22.73 -5.84
C PHE A 128 -8.40 -22.44 -5.97
N GLY A 129 -8.80 -21.41 -6.71
CA GLY A 129 -10.21 -21.10 -6.94
C GLY A 129 -10.95 -22.12 -7.82
N LYS A 130 -10.22 -23.05 -8.46
CA LYS A 130 -10.80 -24.16 -9.24
C LYS A 130 -10.90 -25.46 -8.46
N LEU A 131 -10.15 -25.60 -7.37
CA LEU A 131 -10.24 -26.74 -6.43
C LEU A 131 -11.53 -26.64 -5.63
#